data_AF-A0A7X7SFC4-F1
#
_entry.id   AF-A0A7X7SFC4-F1
#
_cell.length_a   1.000
_cell.length_b   1.000
_cell.length_c   1.000
_cell.angle_alpha   90.00
_cell.angle_beta   90.00
_cell.angle_gamma   90.00
#
_symmetry.space_group_name_H-M   'P 1'
#
loop_
_entity.id
_entity.type
_entity.pdbx_description
1 polymer ?
#
loop_
_entity_poly.entity_id
_entity_poly.type
_entity_poly.pdbx_seq_one_letter_code
_entity_poly.pdbx_strand_id
1 'polypeptide(L)'
;MSAMKELDELDRRVVDATKKRVRAEVAFNSADADLRELLREARAAGKGPSHLARLTGFTREWVAKIAPDPKRARDASAARNIAES
;
A
#
# COMPACT_ATOMS: atom_id res chain seq x y z
N MET A 1 32.18 -24.93 -20.57
CA MET A 1 32.01 -23.58 -19.98
C MET A 1 31.06 -22.81 -20.87
N SER A 2 29.82 -22.56 -20.43
CA SER A 2 28.91 -21.71 -21.18
C SER A 2 29.46 -20.29 -21.18
N ALA A 3 29.71 -19.74 -22.37
CA ALA A 3 30.01 -18.33 -22.53
C ALA A 3 28.81 -17.54 -21.98
N MET A 4 29.05 -16.79 -20.92
CA MET A 4 28.12 -15.77 -20.45
C MET A 4 27.95 -14.79 -21.62
N LYS A 5 26.77 -14.81 -22.25
CA LYS A 5 26.46 -13.95 -23.39
C LYS A 5 26.75 -12.51 -22.98
N GLU A 6 27.67 -11.84 -23.67
CA GLU A 6 27.89 -10.41 -23.44
C GLU A 6 26.58 -9.68 -23.69
N LEU A 7 26.15 -8.86 -22.72
CA LEU A 7 24.96 -8.03 -22.86
C LEU A 7 25.23 -6.98 -23.93
N ASP A 8 24.42 -7.00 -24.98
CA ASP A 8 24.46 -5.97 -26.01
C ASP A 8 23.93 -4.63 -25.48
N GLU A 9 23.99 -3.58 -26.31
CA GLU A 9 23.56 -2.25 -25.89
C GLU A 9 22.07 -2.20 -25.50
N LEU A 10 21.23 -2.99 -26.17
CA LEU A 10 19.81 -3.05 -25.84
C LEU A 10 19.62 -3.75 -24.50
N ASP A 11 20.31 -4.88 -24.27
CA ASP A 11 20.28 -5.62 -23.02
C ASP A 11 20.67 -4.73 -21.82
N ARG A 12 21.74 -3.93 -21.97
CA ARG A 12 22.19 -3.00 -20.91
C ARG A 12 21.13 -1.95 -20.59
N ARG A 13 20.52 -1.35 -21.63
CA ARG A 13 19.45 -0.37 -21.46
C ARG A 13 18.22 -0.97 -20.79
N VAL A 14 17.88 -2.22 -21.08
CA VAL A 14 16.80 -2.95 -20.40
C VAL A 14 17.14 -3.13 -18.93
N VAL A 15 18.34 -3.63 -18.60
CA VAL A 15 18.78 -3.82 -17.21
C VAL A 15 18.72 -2.50 -16.42
N ASP A 16 19.17 -1.40 -17.02
CA ASP A 16 19.15 -0.10 -16.37
C ASP A 16 17.74 0.46 -16.18
N ALA A 17 16.85 0.27 -17.16
CA ALA A 17 15.44 0.62 -17.02
C ALA A 17 14.77 -0.21 -15.90
N THR A 18 15.06 -1.50 -15.81
CA THR A 18 14.56 -2.37 -14.73
C THR A 18 15.05 -1.90 -13.37
N LYS A 19 16.34 -1.58 -13.21
CA LYS A 19 16.88 -1.03 -11.96
C LYS A 19 16.18 0.28 -11.56
N LYS A 20 15.95 1.19 -12.53
CA LYS A 20 15.21 2.44 -12.29
C LYS A 20 13.78 2.16 -11.82
N ARG A 21 13.06 1.26 -12.50
CA ARG A 21 11.70 0.84 -12.12
C ARG A 21 11.66 0.29 -10.70
N VAL A 22 12.56 -0.63 -10.35
CA VAL A 22 12.61 -1.24 -9.01
C VAL A 22 12.84 -0.18 -7.93
N ARG A 23 13.74 0.77 -8.16
CA ARG A 23 13.97 1.87 -7.20
C ARG A 23 12.73 2.76 -7.03
N ALA A 24 12.06 3.09 -8.13
CA ALA A 24 10.83 3.87 -8.08
C ALA A 24 9.70 3.11 -7.36
N GLU A 25 9.57 1.81 -7.59
CA GLU A 25 8.60 0.94 -6.93
C GLU A 25 8.85 0.86 -5.42
N VAL A 26 10.10 0.71 -4.99
CA VAL A 26 10.46 0.73 -3.56
C VAL A 26 10.11 2.08 -2.93
N ALA A 27 10.47 3.19 -3.57
CA ALA A 27 10.17 4.52 -3.06
C ALA A 27 8.64 4.77 -2.96
N PHE A 28 7.89 4.37 -3.99
CA PHE A 28 6.44 4.46 -4.01
C PHE A 28 5.81 3.62 -2.89
N ASN A 29 6.21 2.36 -2.75
CA ASN A 29 5.66 1.45 -1.75
C ASN A 29 5.94 1.94 -0.32
N SER A 30 7.12 2.51 -0.07
CA SER A 30 7.45 3.11 1.22
C SER A 30 6.54 4.29 1.53
N ALA A 31 6.41 5.24 0.60
CA ALA A 31 5.57 6.41 0.78
C ALA A 31 4.08 6.06 0.92
N ASP A 32 3.60 5.06 0.17
CA ASP A 32 2.23 4.56 0.28
C ASP A 32 1.98 3.88 1.63
N ALA A 33 2.96 3.11 2.15
CA ALA A 33 2.85 2.52 3.47
C ALA A 33 2.71 3.58 4.57
N ASP A 34 3.55 4.62 4.54
CA ASP A 34 3.51 5.73 5.49
C ASP A 34 2.14 6.45 5.45
N LEU A 35 1.61 6.70 4.24
CA LEU A 35 0.29 7.30 4.08
C LEU A 35 -0.83 6.42 4.64
N ARG A 36 -0.76 5.10 4.44
CA ARG A 36 -1.76 4.16 4.96
C ARG A 36 -1.78 4.16 6.49
N GLU A 37 -0.62 4.22 7.14
CA GLU A 37 -0.56 4.32 8.60
C GLU A 37 -1.20 5.62 9.10
N LEU A 38 -0.86 6.77 8.50
CA LEU A 38 -1.47 8.05 8.84
C LEU A 38 -2.99 8.05 8.65
N LEU A 39 -3.51 7.38 7.62
CA LEU A 39 -4.95 7.21 7.41
C LEU A 39 -5.60 6.40 8.54
N ARG A 40 -4.94 5.36 9.06
CA ARG A 40 -5.44 4.59 10.20
C ARG A 40 -5.45 5.39 11.49
N GLU A 41 -4.38 6.12 11.78
CA GLU A 41 -4.30 7.03 12.93
C GLU A 41 -5.39 8.11 12.87
N ALA A 42 -5.57 8.72 11.70
CA ALA A 42 -6.63 9.69 11.47
C ALA A 42 -8.03 9.11 11.72
N ARG A 43 -8.29 7.86 11.32
CA ARG A 43 -9.55 7.16 11.61
C ARG A 43 -9.70 6.88 13.10
N ALA A 44 -8.64 6.49 13.79
CA ALA A 44 -8.65 6.31 15.24
C ALA A 44 -8.96 7.62 15.98
N ALA A 45 -8.51 8.75 15.44
CA ALA A 45 -8.84 10.10 15.91
C ALA A 45 -10.25 10.59 15.49
N GLY A 46 -11.07 9.74 14.89
CA GLY A 46 -12.46 10.05 14.54
C GLY A 46 -12.67 10.75 13.19
N LYS A 47 -11.62 10.96 12.39
CA LYS A 47 -11.79 11.55 11.05
C LYS A 47 -12.55 10.59 10.14
N GLY A 48 -13.55 11.07 9.40
CA GLY A 48 -14.37 10.25 8.50
C GLY A 48 -13.67 9.95 7.17
N PRO A 49 -14.03 8.84 6.46
CA PRO A 49 -13.41 8.49 5.17
C PRO A 49 -13.59 9.58 4.10
N SER A 50 -14.72 10.28 4.08
CA SER A 50 -14.96 11.39 3.13
C SER A 50 -14.06 12.59 3.37
N HIS A 51 -13.70 12.86 4.63
CA HIS A 51 -12.77 13.95 4.96
C HIS A 51 -11.37 13.61 4.46
N LEU A 52 -10.92 12.37 4.69
CA LEU A 52 -9.60 11.89 4.29
C LEU A 52 -9.47 11.76 2.76
N ALA A 53 -10.51 11.29 2.08
CA ALA A 53 -10.59 11.25 0.62
C ALA A 53 -10.33 12.63 -0.01
N ARG A 54 -10.86 13.71 0.60
CA ARG A 54 -10.61 15.09 0.15
C ARG A 54 -9.15 15.52 0.30
N LEU A 55 -8.47 15.05 1.35
CA LEU A 55 -7.06 15.40 1.60
C LEU A 55 -6.10 14.67 0.66
N THR A 56 -6.40 13.41 0.34
CA THR A 56 -5.48 12.56 -0.44
C THR A 56 -5.82 12.50 -1.93
N GLY A 57 -7.02 12.91 -2.33
CA GLY A 57 -7.52 12.71 -3.70
C GLY A 57 -7.99 11.28 -3.98
N PHE A 58 -8.02 10.40 -2.98
CA PHE A 58 -8.54 9.04 -3.12
C PHE A 58 -10.07 8.99 -3.01
N THR A 59 -10.65 7.88 -3.45
CA THR A 59 -12.08 7.65 -3.23
C THR A 59 -12.37 7.32 -1.77
N ARG A 60 -13.59 7.61 -1.33
CA ARG A 60 -14.07 7.29 0.02
C ARG A 60 -13.96 5.79 0.30
N GLU A 61 -14.30 4.97 -0.69
CA GLU A 61 -14.28 3.51 -0.64
C GLU A 61 -12.86 2.98 -0.46
N TRP A 62 -11.90 3.59 -1.15
CA TRP A 62 -10.50 3.23 -1.01
C TRP A 62 -10.00 3.51 0.41
N VAL A 63 -10.26 4.71 0.94
CA VAL A 63 -9.88 5.08 2.31
C VAL A 63 -10.55 4.15 3.33
N ALA A 64 -11.84 3.83 3.14
CA ALA A 64 -12.57 2.94 4.04
C ALA A 64 -12.02 1.50 4.07
N LYS A 65 -11.41 1.02 2.97
CA LYS A 65 -10.74 -0.28 2.91
C LYS A 65 -9.40 -0.29 3.64
N ILE A 66 -8.61 0.77 3.48
CA ILE A 66 -7.29 0.91 4.11
C ILE A 66 -7.40 1.11 5.62
N ALA A 67 -8.38 1.91 6.04
CA ALA A 67 -8.57 2.33 7.41
C ALA A 67 -10.04 2.10 7.83
N PRO A 68 -10.41 0.83 8.12
CA PRO A 68 -11.76 0.46 8.49
C PRO A 68 -12.18 1.15 9.79
N ASP A 69 -13.50 1.22 10.02
CA ASP A 69 -14.01 1.79 11.27
C ASP A 69 -13.51 0.98 12.48
N PRO A 70 -12.83 1.61 13.46
CA PRO A 70 -12.27 0.91 14.61
C PRO A 70 -13.35 0.20 15.45
N LYS A 71 -14.60 0.68 15.46
CA LYS A 71 -15.71 -0.02 16.12
C LYS A 71 -16.09 -1.29 15.35
N ARG A 72 -16.26 -1.18 14.03
CA ARG A 72 -16.57 -2.35 13.18
C ARG A 72 -15.45 -3.39 13.16
N ALA A 73 -14.20 -2.96 13.26
CA ALA A 73 -13.05 -3.87 13.33
C ALA A 73 -13.07 -4.69 14.63
N ARG A 74 -13.42 -4.07 15.76
CA ARG A 74 -13.60 -4.75 17.04
C ARG A 74 -14.74 -5.77 16.98
N ASP A 75 -15.89 -5.37 16.46
CA ASP A 75 -17.07 -6.23 16.36
C ASP A 75 -16.79 -7.45 15.45
N ALA A 76 -16.12 -7.24 14.31
CA ALA A 76 -15.73 -8.33 13.40
C ALA A 76 -14.73 -9.30 14.03
N SER A 77 -13.78 -8.81 14.83
CA SER A 77 -12.83 -9.67 15.56
C SER A 77 -13.52 -10.47 16.65
N ALA A 78 -14.46 -9.85 17.38
CA ALA A 78 -15.24 -10.54 18.41
C ALA A 78 -16.09 -11.67 17.81
N ALA A 79 -16.74 -11.41 16.67
CA ALA A 79 -17.55 -12.41 15.97
C ALA A 79 -16.73 -13.62 15.49
N ARG A 80 -15.48 -13.42 15.05
CA ARG A 80 -14.58 -14.52 14.64
C ARG A 80 -14.19 -15.41 15.82
N ASN A 81 -13.79 -14.82 16.94
CA ASN A 81 -13.39 -15.56 18.13
C ASN A 81 -14.53 -16.45 18.68
N ILE A 82 -15.78 -15.99 18.56
CA ILE A 82 -16.98 -16.76 18.94
C ILE A 82 -17.22 -17.93 17.97
N ALA A 83 -16.94 -17.77 16.68
CA ALA A 83 -17.15 -18.81 15.66
C ALA A 83 -16.07 -19.91 15.67
N GLU A 84 -14.90 -19.62 16.24
CA GLU A 84 -13.77 -20.56 16.37
C GLU A 84 -13.69 -21.24 17.75
N SER A 85 -14.56 -20.86 18.69
CA SER A 85 -14.70 -21.48 20.03
C SER A 85 -15.81 -22.52 20.05
#